data_AF-A0A810L9K1-F1
#
_entry.id   AF-A0A810L9K1-F1
#
_cell.length_a   1.000
_cell.length_b   1.000
_cell.length_c   1.000
_cell.angle_alpha   90.00
_cell.angle_beta   90.00
_cell.angle_gamma   90.00
#
_symmetry.space_group_name_H-M   'P 1'
#
loop_
_entity.id
_entity.type
_entity.pdbx_description
1 polymer ?
#
loop_
_entity_poly.entity_id
_entity_poly.type
_entity_poly.pdbx_seq_one_letter_code
_entity_poly.pdbx_strand_id
1 'polypeptide(L)'
;MLTDHELIAVEPGADSLRLTLRDGAGPVRITTDHVIAATGYRPDLSRLTFLDEQLAGGIATLDGAPAVDRVFQSSVPGLYFTGPVVASSFGPVMRFVHGCDFAAHRLAQHLTGTVTTGRSLARAAG
;
A
#
# COMPACT_ATOMS: atom_id res chain seq x y z
N MET A 1 7.94 -23.05 -9.90
CA MET A 1 6.88 -22.06 -9.67
C MET A 1 5.55 -22.78 -9.83
N LEU A 2 4.67 -22.72 -8.82
CA LEU A 2 3.34 -23.34 -8.87
C LEU A 2 2.34 -22.34 -9.48
N THR A 3 2.56 -21.98 -10.74
CA THR A 3 1.61 -21.11 -11.46
C THR A 3 0.25 -21.78 -11.54
N ASP A 4 -0.83 -21.00 -11.42
CA ASP A 4 -2.22 -21.48 -11.43
C ASP A 4 -2.61 -22.42 -10.28
N HIS A 5 -1.83 -22.42 -9.19
CA HIS A 5 -2.15 -23.16 -7.97
C HIS A 5 -2.35 -22.19 -6.81
N GLU A 6 -3.50 -22.29 -6.17
CA GLU A 6 -3.80 -21.59 -4.92
C GLU A 6 -3.42 -22.48 -3.73
N LEU A 7 -2.60 -21.97 -2.80
CA LEU A 7 -2.31 -22.67 -1.56
C LEU A 7 -3.49 -22.55 -0.59
N ILE A 8 -4.11 -23.69 -0.26
CA ILE A 8 -5.31 -23.75 0.60
C ILE A 8 -4.92 -24.08 2.05
N ALA A 9 -3.98 -25.00 2.25
CA ALA A 9 -3.55 -25.42 3.57
C ALA A 9 -2.08 -25.87 3.58
N VAL A 10 -1.43 -25.69 4.72
CA VAL A 10 -0.12 -26.24 5.03
C VAL A 10 -0.23 -26.97 6.37
N GLU A 11 0.12 -28.25 6.38
CA GLU A 11 0.12 -29.09 7.57
C GLU A 11 1.53 -29.62 7.83
N PRO A 12 2.01 -29.60 9.08
CA PRO A 12 3.28 -30.22 9.43
C PRO A 12 3.15 -31.76 9.38
N GLY A 13 4.14 -32.40 8.74
CA GLY A 13 4.42 -33.83 8.86
C GLY A 13 5.61 -34.08 9.80
N ALA A 14 6.06 -35.34 9.91
CA ALA A 14 7.16 -35.71 10.80
C ALA A 14 8.47 -34.95 10.47
N ASP A 15 8.88 -34.97 9.20
CA ASP A 15 10.11 -34.32 8.73
C ASP A 15 9.87 -33.42 7.49
N SER A 16 8.60 -33.09 7.20
CA SER A 16 8.21 -32.35 5.98
C SER A 16 6.93 -31.56 6.17
N LEU A 17 6.57 -30.75 5.18
CA LEU A 17 5.29 -30.03 5.09
C LEU A 17 4.41 -30.67 4.03
N ARG A 18 3.14 -30.87 4.35
CA ARG A 18 2.12 -31.30 3.41
C ARG A 18 1.26 -30.11 3.01
N LEU A 19 1.28 -29.77 1.74
CA LEU A 19 0.52 -28.65 1.19
C LEU A 19 -0.70 -29.19 0.45
N THR A 20 -1.84 -28.56 0.68
CA THR A 20 -3.02 -28.73 -0.16
C THR A 20 -3.14 -27.50 -1.06
N LEU A 21 -3.06 -27.73 -2.37
CA LEU A 21 -3.21 -26.74 -3.41
C LEU A 21 -4.56 -26.95 -4.10
N ARG A 22 -5.10 -25.91 -4.71
CA ARG A 22 -6.21 -25.98 -5.65
C ARG A 22 -5.73 -25.50 -7.01
N ASP A 23 -5.96 -26.29 -8.04
CA ASP A 23 -5.83 -25.89 -9.43
C ASP A 23 -7.20 -25.95 -10.14
N GLY A 24 -7.22 -25.73 -11.46
CA GLY A 24 -8.45 -25.81 -12.27
C GLY A 24 -9.06 -27.23 -12.40
N ALA A 25 -8.33 -28.28 -12.03
CA ALA A 25 -8.75 -29.68 -12.13
C ALA A 25 -9.19 -30.27 -10.77
N GLY A 26 -8.77 -29.66 -9.65
CA GLY A 26 -9.18 -30.07 -8.30
C GLY A 26 -8.10 -29.84 -7.25
N PRO A 27 -8.25 -30.45 -6.05
CA PRO A 27 -7.24 -30.36 -5.01
C PRO A 27 -6.02 -31.24 -5.32
N VAL A 28 -4.82 -30.66 -5.25
CA VAL A 28 -3.53 -31.33 -5.42
C VAL A 28 -2.79 -31.33 -4.09
N ARG A 29 -2.12 -32.43 -3.73
CA ARG A 29 -1.29 -32.52 -2.52
C ARG A 29 0.17 -32.66 -2.90
N ILE A 30 1.03 -31.83 -2.29
CA ILE A 30 2.48 -31.91 -2.46
C ILE A 30 3.16 -31.98 -1.09
N THR A 31 4.34 -32.60 -1.05
CA THR A 31 5.22 -32.64 0.12
C THR A 31 6.50 -31.90 -0.18
N THR A 32 6.95 -31.05 0.74
CA THR A 32 8.18 -30.24 0.62
C THR A 32 8.80 -30.03 2.00
N ASP A 33 10.09 -29.74 2.06
CA ASP A 33 10.77 -29.43 3.34
C ASP A 33 10.55 -27.97 3.77
N HIS A 34 10.38 -27.07 2.80
CA HIS A 34 10.26 -25.63 3.05
C HIS A 34 9.19 -24.96 2.18
N VAL A 35 8.62 -23.88 2.70
CA VAL A 35 7.69 -22.99 2.00
C VAL A 35 8.16 -21.55 2.17
N ILE A 36 8.22 -20.81 1.06
CA ILE A 36 8.50 -19.36 1.05
C ILE A 36 7.22 -18.65 0.60
N ALA A 37 6.65 -17.85 1.49
CA ALA A 37 5.46 -17.05 1.19
C ALA A 37 5.84 -15.74 0.49
N ALA A 38 5.96 -15.77 -0.83
CA ALA A 38 6.23 -14.60 -1.67
C ALA A 38 4.94 -13.92 -2.16
N THR A 39 3.93 -13.76 -1.30
CA THR A 39 2.57 -13.29 -1.64
C THR A 39 2.43 -11.77 -1.73
N GLY A 40 3.52 -11.03 -1.52
CA GLY A 40 3.53 -9.57 -1.51
C GLY A 40 2.90 -8.96 -0.25
N TYR A 41 2.53 -7.68 -0.35
CA TYR A 41 1.97 -6.90 0.76
C TYR A 41 0.64 -6.29 0.38
N ARG A 42 -0.24 -6.12 1.37
CA ARG A 42 -1.47 -5.33 1.26
C ARG A 42 -1.27 -3.99 1.98
N PRO A 43 -1.60 -2.85 1.35
CA PRO A 43 -1.61 -1.57 2.04
C PRO A 43 -2.67 -1.59 3.14
N ASP A 44 -2.31 -1.08 4.31
CA ASP A 44 -3.20 -0.98 5.45
C ASP A 44 -2.75 0.20 6.31
N LEU A 45 -3.55 1.27 6.30
CA LEU A 45 -3.27 2.52 7.01
C LEU A 45 -3.23 2.32 8.53
N SER A 46 -4.00 1.35 9.06
CA SER A 46 -4.01 1.05 10.50
C SER A 46 -2.67 0.54 11.03
N ARG A 47 -1.80 0.05 10.12
CA ARG A 47 -0.45 -0.44 10.46
C ARG A 47 0.59 0.68 10.54
N LEU A 48 0.23 1.92 10.22
CA LEU A 48 1.10 3.09 10.35
C LEU A 48 1.05 3.62 11.79
N THR A 49 1.64 2.89 12.74
CA THR A 49 1.57 3.18 14.18
C THR A 49 2.24 4.49 14.61
N PHE A 50 2.88 5.21 13.69
CA PHE A 50 3.39 6.55 13.93
C PHE A 50 2.34 7.65 13.72
N LEU A 51 1.20 7.32 13.09
CA LEU A 51 0.06 8.23 12.99
C LEU A 51 -0.74 8.14 14.29
N ASP A 52 -1.06 9.31 14.85
CA ASP A 52 -2.04 9.41 15.93
C ASP A 52 -3.39 8.82 15.50
N GLU A 53 -4.11 8.19 16.43
CA GLU A 53 -5.37 7.50 16.14
C GLU A 53 -6.45 8.44 15.61
N GLN A 54 -6.53 9.69 16.13
CA GLN A 54 -7.48 10.68 15.63
C GLN A 54 -7.11 11.12 14.21
N LEU A 55 -5.82 11.29 13.94
CA LEU A 55 -5.34 11.63 12.60
C LEU A 55 -5.62 10.50 11.61
N ALA A 56 -5.34 9.25 12.00
CA ALA A 56 -5.60 8.06 11.19
C ALA A 56 -7.10 7.92 10.87
N GLY A 57 -7.96 8.14 11.87
CA GLY A 57 -9.42 8.11 11.71
C GLY A 57 -9.98 9.21 10.81
N GLY A 58 -9.24 10.31 10.60
CA GLY A 58 -9.61 11.38 9.66
C GLY A 58 -9.29 11.09 8.19
N ILE A 59 -8.57 10.00 7.90
CA ILE A 59 -8.12 9.65 6.55
C ILE A 59 -9.14 8.72 5.89
N ALA A 60 -9.73 9.17 4.79
CA ALA A 60 -10.57 8.33 3.94
C ALA A 60 -9.73 7.23 3.28
N THR A 61 -10.26 6.01 3.21
CA THR A 61 -9.54 4.85 2.67
C THR A 61 -10.27 4.17 1.52
N LEU A 62 -9.51 3.56 0.62
CA LEU A 62 -9.97 2.62 -0.41
C LEU A 62 -9.23 1.29 -0.22
N ASP A 63 -9.94 0.23 0.18
CA ASP A 63 -9.37 -1.10 0.48
C ASP A 63 -8.18 -1.06 1.48
N GLY A 64 -8.31 -0.26 2.55
CA GLY A 64 -7.29 -0.10 3.59
C GLY A 64 -6.12 0.83 3.21
N ALA A 65 -6.02 1.27 1.96
CA ALA A 65 -5.08 2.29 1.51
C ALA A 65 -5.66 3.70 1.67
N PRO A 66 -4.84 4.76 1.88
CA PRO A 66 -5.32 6.13 1.88
C PRO A 66 -5.88 6.49 0.49
N ALA A 67 -7.13 6.97 0.46
CA ALA A 67 -7.68 7.58 -0.73
C ALA A 67 -7.06 8.97 -0.89
N VAL A 68 -6.44 9.21 -2.04
CA VAL A 68 -5.76 10.47 -2.34
C VAL A 68 -6.29 11.13 -3.60
N ASP A 69 -6.16 12.44 -3.66
CA ASP A 69 -6.51 13.24 -4.82
C ASP A 69 -5.40 13.26 -5.88
N ARG A 70 -5.61 14.05 -6.95
CA ARG A 70 -4.68 14.20 -8.09
C ARG A 70 -3.30 14.77 -7.71
N VAL A 71 -3.15 15.37 -6.53
CA VAL A 71 -1.87 15.89 -6.00
C VAL A 71 -1.38 15.07 -4.80
N PHE A 72 -1.87 13.84 -4.64
CA PHE A 72 -1.47 12.91 -3.58
C PHE A 72 -1.91 13.32 -2.17
N GLN A 73 -2.83 14.28 -2.04
CA GLN A 73 -3.33 14.72 -0.75
C GLN A 73 -4.44 13.77 -0.26
N SER A 74 -4.39 13.41 1.02
CA SER A 74 -5.48 12.69 1.67
C SER A 74 -6.69 13.58 1.95
N SER A 75 -7.75 13.02 2.53
CA SER A 75 -8.88 13.79 3.07
C SER A 75 -8.47 14.74 4.20
N VAL A 76 -7.34 14.51 4.86
CA VAL A 76 -6.78 15.43 5.84
C VAL A 76 -5.93 16.48 5.12
N PRO A 77 -6.29 17.78 5.17
CA PRO A 77 -5.55 18.83 4.48
C PRO A 77 -4.09 18.91 4.92
N GLY A 78 -3.17 18.99 3.95
CA GLY A 78 -1.73 19.06 4.21
C GLY A 78 -1.05 17.72 4.52
N LEU A 79 -1.80 16.61 4.55
CA LEU A 79 -1.24 15.26 4.68
C LEU A 79 -1.25 14.54 3.34
N TYR A 80 -0.07 14.14 2.87
CA TYR A 80 0.14 13.55 1.54
C TYR A 80 0.70 12.12 1.66
N PHE A 81 0.29 11.25 0.74
CA PHE A 81 0.77 9.87 0.65
C PHE A 81 1.32 9.57 -0.74
N THR A 82 2.45 8.88 -0.83
CA THR A 82 3.06 8.50 -2.12
C THR A 82 3.65 7.09 -2.06
N GLY A 83 3.99 6.54 -3.23
CA GLY A 83 4.55 5.21 -3.38
C GLY A 83 3.48 4.09 -3.40
N PRO A 84 3.85 2.84 -3.06
CA PRO A 84 2.98 1.68 -3.26
C PRO A 84 1.63 1.77 -2.53
N VAL A 85 1.57 2.54 -1.44
CA VAL A 85 0.38 2.70 -0.61
C VAL A 85 -0.77 3.42 -1.35
N VAL A 86 -0.48 4.21 -2.40
CA VAL A 86 -1.50 4.94 -3.19
C VAL A 86 -1.82 4.27 -4.53
N ALA A 87 -1.39 3.03 -4.74
CA ALA A 87 -1.65 2.32 -6.00
C ALA A 87 -3.14 2.08 -6.28
N SER A 88 -3.99 2.08 -5.25
CA SER A 88 -5.46 2.00 -5.40
C SER A 88 -6.06 3.27 -6.00
N SER A 89 -5.46 4.45 -5.75
CA SER A 89 -5.91 5.73 -6.33
C SER A 89 -5.21 6.11 -7.63
N PHE A 90 -3.92 5.80 -7.77
CA PHE A 90 -3.08 6.22 -8.91
C PHE A 90 -2.71 5.08 -9.87
N GLY A 91 -3.13 3.85 -9.57
CA GLY A 91 -2.88 2.68 -10.39
C GLY A 91 -1.56 1.97 -10.09
N PRO A 92 -1.31 0.84 -10.79
CA PRO A 92 -0.26 -0.12 -10.45
C PRO A 92 1.16 0.43 -10.61
N VAL A 93 1.36 1.49 -11.39
CA VAL A 93 2.69 2.09 -11.60
C VAL A 93 3.31 2.62 -10.30
N MET A 94 2.48 3.00 -9.32
CA MET A 94 2.94 3.43 -7.99
C MET A 94 3.57 2.30 -7.17
N ARG A 95 3.43 1.03 -7.58
CA ARG A 95 4.11 -0.11 -6.97
C ARG A 95 5.57 -0.27 -7.42
N PHE A 96 6.03 0.58 -8.33
CA PHE A 96 7.37 0.51 -8.92
C PHE A 96 8.09 1.85 -8.76
N VAL A 97 9.43 1.79 -8.78
CA VAL A 97 10.30 2.98 -8.74
C VAL A 97 9.99 3.96 -9.88
N HIS A 98 9.51 3.46 -11.03
CA HIS A 98 9.09 4.29 -12.15
C HIS A 98 8.04 5.35 -11.77
N GLY A 99 7.15 5.04 -10.81
CA GLY A 99 6.14 5.99 -10.32
C GLY A 99 6.71 7.15 -9.50
N CYS A 100 7.95 7.05 -9.01
CA CYS A 100 8.53 8.06 -8.12
C CYS A 100 8.69 9.42 -8.81
N ASP A 101 9.15 9.44 -10.06
CA ASP A 101 9.40 10.69 -10.79
C ASP A 101 8.11 11.48 -11.00
N PHE A 102 7.05 10.78 -11.39
CA PHE A 102 5.71 11.34 -11.57
C PHE A 102 5.15 11.92 -10.26
N ALA A 103 5.28 11.18 -9.16
CA ALA A 103 4.77 11.64 -7.87
C ALA A 103 5.57 12.84 -7.34
N ALA A 104 6.90 12.78 -7.44
CA ALA A 104 7.80 13.84 -6.97
C ALA A 104 7.53 15.16 -7.70
N HIS A 105 7.45 15.16 -9.03
CA HIS A 105 7.20 16.37 -9.79
C HIS A 105 5.85 17.02 -9.45
N ARG A 106 4.78 16.24 -9.34
CA ARG A 106 3.44 16.77 -9.01
C ARG A 106 3.37 17.32 -7.60
N LEU A 107 3.92 16.60 -6.62
CA LEU A 107 3.98 17.06 -5.23
C LEU A 107 4.83 18.32 -5.11
N ALA A 108 6.01 18.37 -5.71
CA ALA A 108 6.88 19.55 -5.65
C ALA A 108 6.22 20.80 -6.26
N GLN A 109 5.57 20.66 -7.43
CA GLN A 109 4.81 21.75 -8.06
C GLN A 109 3.67 22.24 -7.17
N HIS A 110 2.91 21.32 -6.56
CA HIS A 110 1.82 21.67 -5.67
C HIS A 110 2.33 22.39 -4.41
N LEU A 111 3.32 21.81 -3.72
CA LEU A 111 3.85 22.30 -2.45
C LEU A 111 4.52 23.68 -2.60
N THR A 112 5.17 23.96 -3.73
CA THR A 112 5.74 25.30 -3.99
C THR A 112 4.65 26.38 -4.02
N GLY A 113 3.47 26.05 -4.55
CA GLY A 113 2.30 26.95 -4.56
C GLY A 113 1.70 27.14 -3.16
N THR A 114 1.54 26.08 -2.38
CA THR A 114 0.92 26.14 -1.04
C THR A 114 1.82 26.78 0.03
N VAL A 115 3.13 26.53 -0.01
CA VAL A 115 4.09 27.14 0.94
C VAL A 115 4.12 28.66 0.84
N THR A 116 3.94 29.20 -0.37
CA THR A 116 3.88 30.64 -0.61
C THR A 116 2.65 31.27 0.06
N THR A 117 1.50 30.59 0.02
CA THR A 117 0.26 31.03 0.67
C THR A 117 0.31 30.88 2.19
N GLY A 118 0.87 29.78 2.72
CA GLY A 118 1.01 29.56 4.16
C GLY A 118 1.93 30.57 4.86
N ARG A 119 3.05 30.95 4.22
CA ARG A 119 3.95 32.01 4.72
C ARG A 119 3.30 33.40 4.73
N SER A 120 2.42 33.67 3.77
CA SER A 120 1.65 34.92 3.72
C SER A 120 0.68 35.02 4.89
N LEU A 121 -0.10 33.97 5.15
CA LEU A 121 -1.06 33.91 6.26
C LEU A 121 -0.37 33.97 7.64
N ALA A 122 0.75 33.26 7.81
CA ALA A 122 1.52 33.30 9.05
C ALA A 122 2.17 34.67 9.32
N ARG A 123 2.51 35.44 8.29
CA ARG A 123 3.02 36.81 8.42
C ARG A 123 1.94 37.87 8.67
N ALA A 124 0.71 37.62 8.24
CA ALA A 124 -0.41 38.54 8.44
C ALA A 124 -1.08 38.41 9.83
N ALA A 125 -0.78 37.32 10.55
CA ALA A 125 -1.34 37.01 11.87
C ALA A 125 -0.41 37.37 13.05
N GLY A 126 0.74 37.99 12.79
CA GLY A 126 1.69 38.49 13.79
C GLY A 126 1.91 39.99 13.65
#